data_AF-A0A518B5Y1-F1
#
_entry.id   AF-A0A518B5Y1-F1
#
_cell.length_a   1.000
_cell.length_b   1.000
_cell.length_c   1.000
_cell.angle_alpha   90.00
_cell.angle_beta   90.00
_cell.angle_gamma   90.00
#
_symmetry.space_group_name_H-M   'P 1'
#
loop_
_entity.id
_entity.type
_entity.pdbx_description
1 polymer ?
#
loop_
_entity_poly.entity_id
_entity_poly.type
_entity_poly.pdbx_seq_one_letter_code
_entity_poly.pdbx_strand_id
1 'polypeptide(L)'
;MSRILFTWELGRGLGHLLPHRRTVEVLRERGWEVFFASRNLQAMEKVFGGLGVRYLQAPFKCSPPTYPIEKTVTFAHILNNVGFDHLGELTSLAHTWRNAQSRQVHPRPR
;
A
#
# COMPACT_ATOMS: atom_id res chain seq x y z
N MET A 1 -7.31 -22.37 -1.58
CA MET A 1 -6.66 -21.41 -0.66
C MET A 1 -6.03 -20.32 -1.50
N SER A 2 -6.53 -19.09 -1.41
CA SER A 2 -6.09 -17.97 -2.26
C SER A 2 -5.26 -16.97 -1.47
N ARG A 3 -4.40 -16.23 -2.16
CA ARG A 3 -3.59 -15.13 -1.61
C ARG A 3 -4.09 -13.82 -2.19
N ILE A 4 -4.48 -12.88 -1.32
CA ILE A 4 -5.01 -11.57 -1.72
C ILE A 4 -4.07 -10.49 -1.19
N LEU A 5 -3.64 -9.60 -2.08
CA LEU A 5 -2.85 -8.42 -1.73
C LEU A 5 -3.70 -7.17 -1.95
N PHE A 6 -4.01 -6.47 -0.86
CA PHE A 6 -4.52 -5.10 -0.92
C PHE A 6 -3.34 -4.15 -1.09
N THR A 7 -3.45 -3.24 -2.05
CA THR A 7 -2.43 -2.21 -2.31
C THR A 7 -3.04 -0.84 -2.16
N TRP A 8 -2.26 0.07 -1.58
CA TRP A 8 -2.64 1.47 -1.45
C TRP A 8 -1.42 2.35 -1.62
N GLU A 9 -1.37 2.98 -2.79
CA GLU A 9 -0.21 3.72 -3.30
C GLU A 9 0.19 4.91 -2.42
N LEU A 10 -0.79 5.71 -1.98
CA LEU A 10 -0.51 6.92 -1.20
C LEU A 10 -0.33 6.67 0.31
N GLY A 11 -0.90 5.58 0.82
CA GLY A 11 -0.56 5.06 2.15
C GLY A 11 -0.89 5.94 3.37
N ARG A 12 -1.63 7.06 3.22
CA ARG A 12 -1.96 8.01 4.31
C ARG A 12 -3.46 8.20 4.54
N GLY A 13 -3.91 8.02 5.80
CA GLY A 13 -5.30 8.25 6.24
C GLY A 13 -6.15 6.98 6.47
N LEU A 14 -6.78 6.87 7.65
CA LEU A 14 -7.59 5.70 8.03
C LEU A 14 -8.83 5.47 7.15
N GLY A 15 -9.30 6.51 6.45
CA GLY A 15 -10.53 6.47 5.64
C GLY A 15 -10.51 5.45 4.50
N HIS A 16 -9.34 5.07 3.99
CA HIS A 16 -9.21 4.04 2.95
C HIS A 16 -9.03 2.62 3.52
N LEU A 17 -8.76 2.48 4.81
CA LEU A 17 -8.52 1.18 5.45
C LEU A 17 -9.80 0.60 6.03
N LEU A 18 -10.55 1.42 6.77
CA LEU A 18 -11.77 0.99 7.49
C LEU A 18 -12.82 0.32 6.59
N PRO A 19 -13.12 0.82 5.36
CA PRO A 19 -14.12 0.19 4.50
C PRO A 19 -13.79 -1.26 4.12
N HIS A 20 -12.51 -1.65 4.16
CA HIS A 20 -12.08 -3.00 3.81
C HIS A 20 -12.12 -3.98 4.97
N ARG A 21 -12.34 -3.54 6.22
CA ARG A 21 -12.29 -4.42 7.40
C ARG A 21 -13.23 -5.62 7.26
N ARG A 22 -14.50 -5.39 6.92
CA ARG A 22 -15.49 -6.48 6.81
C ARG A 22 -15.12 -7.47 5.71
N THR A 23 -14.62 -6.97 4.58
CA THR A 23 -14.13 -7.82 3.49
C THR A 23 -12.96 -8.68 3.97
N VAL A 24 -12.00 -8.10 4.68
CA VAL A 24 -10.85 -8.82 5.23
C VAL A 24 -11.28 -9.91 6.20
N GLU A 25 -12.21 -9.64 7.11
CA GLU A 25 -12.77 -10.64 8.04
C GLU A 25 -13.31 -11.85 7.28
N VAL A 26 -14.18 -11.63 6.29
CA VAL A 26 -14.78 -12.71 5.49
C VAL A 26 -13.74 -13.50 4.70
N LEU A 27 -12.71 -12.84 4.15
CA LEU A 27 -11.63 -13.52 3.45
C LEU A 27 -10.82 -14.41 4.40
N ARG A 28 -10.58 -13.94 5.64
CA ARG A 28 -9.85 -14.69 6.66
C ARG A 28 -10.67 -15.86 7.21
N GLU A 29 -11.97 -15.68 7.42
CA GLU A 29 -12.91 -16.75 7.79
C GLU A 29 -12.94 -17.88 6.74
N ARG A 30 -12.78 -17.53 5.45
CA ARG A 30 -12.65 -18.51 4.34
C ARG A 30 -11.27 -19.19 4.27
N GLY A 31 -10.36 -18.88 5.20
CA GLY A 31 -9.01 -19.45 5.24
C GLY A 31 -8.06 -18.87 4.20
N TRP A 32 -8.35 -17.69 3.61
CA TRP A 32 -7.46 -17.07 2.62
C TRP A 32 -6.34 -16.30 3.29
N GLU A 33 -5.17 -16.25 2.66
CA GLU A 33 -4.07 -15.41 3.12
C GLU A 33 -4.27 -13.98 2.61
N VAL A 34 -4.37 -13.03 3.54
CA VAL A 34 -4.58 -11.62 3.22
C VAL A 34 -3.32 -10.84 3.58
N PHE A 35 -2.80 -10.13 2.59
CA PHE A 35 -1.69 -9.21 2.69
C PHE A 35 -2.21 -7.79 2.48
N PHE A 36 -1.60 -6.84 3.15
CA PHE A 36 -1.94 -5.44 2.95
C PHE A 36 -0.66 -4.59 2.92
N ALA A 37 -0.41 -3.95 1.79
CA ALA A 37 0.71 -3.05 1.60
C ALA A 37 0.29 -1.61 1.91
N SER A 38 0.90 -1.00 2.92
CA SER A 38 0.60 0.38 3.35
C SER A 38 1.88 1.09 3.80
N ARG A 39 1.90 2.43 3.66
CA ARG A 39 2.97 3.28 4.20
C ARG A 39 2.88 3.39 5.73
N ASN A 40 1.66 3.40 6.28
CA ASN A 40 1.42 3.59 7.71
C ASN A 40 0.98 2.28 8.37
N LEU A 41 1.94 1.50 8.85
CA LEU A 41 1.67 0.20 9.51
C LEU A 41 0.98 0.34 10.87
N GLN A 42 1.17 1.46 11.58
CA GLN A 42 0.46 1.69 12.84
C GLN A 42 -1.05 1.85 12.60
N ALA A 43 -1.44 2.54 11.53
CA ALA A 43 -2.83 2.63 11.11
C ALA A 43 -3.41 1.27 10.71
N MET A 44 -2.59 0.41 10.09
CA MET A 44 -2.98 -0.97 9.79
C MET A 44 -3.30 -1.75 11.06
N GLU A 45 -2.43 -1.67 12.06
CA GLU A 45 -2.63 -2.39 13.32
C GLU A 45 -3.91 -1.96 14.04
N LYS A 46 -4.21 -0.65 14.05
CA LYS A 46 -5.46 -0.14 14.61
C LYS A 46 -6.72 -0.69 13.92
N VAL A 47 -6.65 -0.96 12.61
CA VAL A 47 -7.82 -1.37 11.80
C VAL A 47 -7.93 -2.88 11.65
N PHE A 48 -6.83 -3.61 11.58
CA PHE A 48 -6.81 -5.04 11.24
C PHE A 48 -6.13 -5.92 12.29
N GLY A 49 -5.68 -5.35 13.42
CA GLY A 49 -5.14 -6.09 14.54
C GLY A 49 -6.05 -7.25 14.95
N GLY A 50 -5.45 -8.41 15.18
CA GLY A 50 -6.18 -9.65 15.53
C GLY A 50 -6.83 -10.41 14.36
N LEU A 51 -6.90 -9.85 13.15
CA LEU A 51 -7.52 -10.53 11.99
C LEU A 51 -6.56 -11.49 11.25
N GLY A 52 -5.29 -11.55 11.66
CA GLY A 52 -4.27 -12.38 11.01
C GLY A 52 -3.90 -11.89 9.60
N VAL A 53 -4.00 -10.59 9.36
CA VAL A 53 -3.50 -9.94 8.13
C VAL A 53 -1.98 -9.83 8.18
N ARG A 54 -1.31 -10.11 7.06
CA ARG A 54 0.14 -9.90 6.92
C ARG A 54 0.41 -8.50 6.39
N TYR A 55 1.09 -7.68 7.19
CA TYR A 55 1.44 -6.32 6.77
C TYR A 55 2.70 -6.29 5.91
N LEU A 56 2.69 -5.43 4.90
CA LEU A 56 3.82 -5.14 4.06
C LEU A 56 4.04 -3.63 4.04
N GLN A 57 5.30 -3.21 4.12
CA GLN A 57 5.61 -1.81 3.87
C GLN A 57 5.42 -1.52 2.38
N ALA A 58 4.48 -0.63 2.05
CA ALA A 58 4.31 -0.15 0.68
C ALA A 58 5.56 0.62 0.24
N PRO A 59 5.98 0.54 -1.04
CA PRO A 59 6.93 1.48 -1.62
C PRO A 59 6.37 2.91 -1.60
N PHE A 60 7.16 3.85 -1.09
CA PHE A 60 6.80 5.27 -1.07
C PHE A 60 8.07 6.13 -1.11
N LYS A 61 7.93 7.38 -1.54
CA LYS A 61 9.01 8.37 -1.46
C LYS A 61 9.27 8.77 0.00
N CYS A 62 10.47 8.50 0.48
CA CYS A 62 10.91 8.88 1.83
C CYS A 62 11.62 10.25 1.88
N SER A 63 12.12 10.73 0.75
CA SER A 63 12.78 12.04 0.62
C SER A 63 11.75 13.16 0.39
N PRO A 64 12.08 14.42 0.70
CA PRO A 64 11.29 15.57 0.27
C PRO A 64 11.13 15.60 -1.26
N PRO A 65 10.00 16.12 -1.78
CA PRO A 65 9.87 16.40 -3.22
C PRO A 65 10.87 17.47 -3.65
N THR A 66 11.35 17.35 -4.88
CA THR A 66 12.32 18.29 -5.46
C THR A 66 11.71 19.69 -5.60
N TYR A 67 10.45 19.74 -6.05
CA TYR A 67 9.69 20.96 -6.20
C TYR A 67 8.38 20.86 -5.38
N PRO A 68 8.43 21.13 -4.06
CA PRO A 68 7.26 21.02 -3.20
C PRO A 68 6.17 22.02 -3.61
N ILE A 69 4.94 21.52 -3.80
CA ILE A 69 3.76 22.37 -3.90
C ILE A 69 3.15 22.49 -2.50
N GLU A 70 3.33 23.64 -1.86
CA GLU A 70 2.88 23.86 -0.47
C GLU A 70 1.36 23.73 -0.33
N LYS A 71 0.59 24.30 -1.27
CA LYS A 71 -0.87 24.27 -1.25
C LYS A 71 -1.41 23.21 -2.22
N THR A 72 -1.70 22.01 -1.71
CA THR A 72 -2.26 20.91 -2.50
C THR A 72 -3.76 21.09 -2.74
N VAL A 73 -4.13 21.87 -3.75
CA VAL A 73 -5.53 22.12 -4.16
C VAL A 73 -6.08 21.11 -5.15
N THR A 74 -5.21 20.37 -5.85
CA THR A 74 -5.62 19.32 -6.81
C THR A 74 -4.96 17.99 -6.47
N PHE A 75 -5.51 16.90 -7.01
CA PHE A 75 -4.88 15.58 -6.90
C PHE A 75 -3.48 15.56 -7.54
N ALA A 76 -3.27 16.26 -8.65
CA ALA A 76 -1.96 16.38 -9.28
C ALA A 76 -0.91 17.01 -8.35
N HIS A 77 -1.30 17.98 -7.51
CA HIS A 77 -0.39 18.56 -6.52
C HIS A 77 0.01 17.53 -5.45
N ILE A 78 -0.90 16.65 -5.07
CA ILE A 78 -0.60 15.55 -4.15
C ILE A 78 0.41 14.60 -4.80
N LEU A 79 0.17 14.19 -6.04
CA LEU A 79 1.05 13.29 -6.79
C LEU A 79 2.46 13.87 -6.95
N ASN A 80 2.58 15.15 -7.32
CA ASN A 80 3.86 15.86 -7.40
C ASN A 80 4.67 15.69 -6.10
N ASN A 81 4.02 15.92 -4.96
CA ASN A 81 4.68 15.87 -3.66
C ASN A 81 5.05 14.46 -3.17
N VAL A 82 4.64 13.40 -3.88
CA VAL A 82 4.95 12.00 -3.54
C VAL A 82 5.82 11.29 -4.57
N GLY A 83 6.44 12.04 -5.50
CA GLY A 83 7.47 11.53 -6.43
C GLY A 83 7.01 11.27 -7.85
N PHE A 84 5.84 11.79 -8.25
CA PHE A 84 5.37 11.73 -9.64
C PHE A 84 5.96 12.84 -10.52
N ASP A 85 6.64 13.83 -9.94
CA ASP A 85 7.29 14.92 -10.65
C ASP A 85 8.61 14.50 -11.33
N HIS A 86 9.21 13.40 -10.87
CA HIS A 86 10.51 12.93 -11.35
C HIS A 86 10.44 11.51 -11.93
N LEU A 87 10.75 11.38 -13.23
CA LEU A 87 10.68 10.10 -13.96
C LEU A 87 11.45 8.97 -13.27
N GLY A 88 12.66 9.24 -12.79
CA GLY A 88 13.49 8.24 -12.12
C GLY A 88 12.92 7.76 -10.79
N GLU A 89 12.22 8.63 -10.06
CA GLU A 89 11.61 8.26 -8.78
C GLU A 89 10.36 7.43 -9.01
N LEU A 90 9.47 7.91 -9.91
CA LEU A 90 8.27 7.18 -10.30
C LEU A 90 8.60 5.79 -10.85
N THR A 91 9.62 5.70 -11.72
CA THR A 91 10.08 4.42 -12.29
C THR A 91 10.55 3.47 -11.18
N SER A 92 11.33 3.97 -10.22
CA SER A 92 11.82 3.16 -9.08
C SER A 92 10.68 2.67 -8.19
N LEU A 93 9.70 3.54 -7.89
CA LEU A 93 8.50 3.17 -7.12
C LEU A 93 7.68 2.11 -7.86
N ALA A 94 7.45 2.27 -9.17
CA ALA A 94 6.73 1.32 -9.99
C ALA A 94 7.41 -0.06 -10.04
N HIS A 95 8.74 -0.10 -10.20
CA HIS A 95 9.51 -1.35 -10.12
C HIS A 95 9.36 -2.04 -8.76
N THR A 96 9.41 -1.27 -7.67
CA THR A 96 9.29 -1.83 -6.32
C THR A 96 7.88 -2.38 -6.06
N TRP A 97 6.83 -1.72 -6.55
CA TRP A 97 5.46 -2.23 -6.50
C TRP A 97 5.29 -3.53 -7.29
N ARG A 98 5.86 -3.60 -8.51
CA ARG A 98 5.87 -4.83 -9.31
C ARG A 98 6.55 -5.99 -8.58
N ASN A 99 7.65 -5.72 -7.89
CA ASN A 99 8.37 -6.71 -7.09
C ASN A 99 7.59 -7.15 -5.85
N ALA A 100 6.85 -6.24 -5.20
CA ALA A 100 6.00 -6.58 -4.06
C ALA A 100 4.87 -7.54 -4.47
N GLN A 101 4.23 -7.28 -5.62
CA GLN A 101 3.19 -8.15 -6.17
C GLN A 101 3.72 -9.55 -6.52
N SER A 102 4.86 -9.64 -7.21
CA SER A 102 5.42 -10.93 -7.63
C SER A 102 5.80 -11.82 -6.45
N ARG A 103 6.38 -11.26 -5.38
CA ARG A 103 6.80 -12.00 -4.19
C ARG A 103 5.63 -12.51 -3.33
N GLN A 104 4.50 -11.81 -3.34
CA GLN A 104 3.43 -12.03 -2.36
C GLN A 104 2.17 -12.66 -2.94
N VAL A 105 1.97 -12.60 -4.25
CA VAL A 105 0.78 -13.19 -4.90
C VAL A 105 1.12 -14.53 -5.54
N HIS A 106 2.32 -14.70 -6.08
CA HIS A 106 2.73 -15.95 -6.71
C HIS A 106 3.46 -16.87 -5.71
N PRO A 107 3.15 -18.17 -5.65
CA PRO A 107 3.98 -19.13 -4.93
C PRO A 107 5.37 -19.15 -5.58
N ARG A 108 6.44 -19.23 -4.78
CA ARG A 108 7.73 -19.63 -5.36
C ARG A 108 7.59 -21.08 -5.85
N PRO A 109 8.07 -21.43 -7.05
CA PRO A 109 8.27 -22.83 -7.38
C PRO A 109 9.18 -23.44 -6.31
N ARG A 110 8.85 -24.64 -5.84
CA ARG A 110 9.70 -25.40 -4.92
C ARG A 110 11.00 -25.79 -5.61
#